data_AF-A0AAE7A2A2-F1
#
_entry.id   AF-A0AAE7A2A2-F1
#
_cell.length_a   1.000
_cell.length_b   1.000
_cell.length_c   1.000
_cell.angle_alpha   90.00
_cell.angle_beta   90.00
_cell.angle_gamma   90.00
#
_symmetry.space_group_name_H-M   'P 1'
#
loop_
_entity.id
_entity.type
_entity.pdbx_description
1 polymer ?
#
loop_
_entity_poly.entity_id
_entity_poly.type
_entity_poly.pdbx_seq_one_letter_code
_entity_poly.pdbx_strand_id
1 'polypeptide(L)'
;MIQEFSISTDTATIAVFDLAVIRRRIYYAPDWWSLIKDEVQEINDGNIAFLGVGQDGSYRVIIVEDITDGFGALYLGFPSGQVFIGAGEDTVGGDFILLQECKDES
;
A
#
# COMPACT_ATOMS: atom_id res chain seq x y z
N MET A 1 20.00 -9.13 -0.52
CA MET A 1 19.14 -10.23 0.00
C MET A 1 17.83 -10.16 -0.75
N ILE A 2 17.34 -11.27 -1.32
CA ILE A 2 16.04 -11.29 -1.99
C ILE A 2 14.97 -11.61 -0.93
N GLN A 3 13.95 -10.77 -0.82
CA GLN A 3 12.76 -11.05 -0.03
C GLN A 3 11.58 -11.28 -0.98
N GLU A 4 10.81 -12.33 -0.74
CA GLU A 4 9.69 -12.73 -1.59
C GLU A 4 8.49 -13.09 -0.73
N PHE A 5 7.32 -12.63 -1.14
CA PHE A 5 6.05 -12.94 -0.49
C PHE A 5 4.90 -12.79 -1.50
N SER A 6 3.73 -13.27 -1.11
CA SER A 6 2.52 -13.18 -1.93
C SER A 6 1.52 -12.22 -1.30
N ILE A 7 0.87 -11.43 -2.15
CA ILE A 7 -0.28 -10.59 -1.80
C ILE A 7 -1.47 -11.08 -2.61
N SER A 8 -2.64 -11.17 -2.00
CA SER A 8 -3.90 -11.37 -2.72
C SER A 8 -4.70 -10.08 -2.64
N THR A 9 -5.28 -9.65 -3.75
CA THR A 9 -6.13 -8.46 -3.82
C THR A 9 -7.41 -8.73 -4.62
N ASP A 10 -8.51 -8.22 -4.10
CA ASP A 10 -9.85 -8.20 -4.71
C ASP A 10 -10.19 -6.81 -5.31
N THR A 11 -9.19 -5.92 -5.40
CA THR A 11 -9.31 -4.59 -6.00
C THR A 11 -8.34 -4.38 -7.16
N ALA A 12 -7.70 -5.46 -7.63
CA ALA A 12 -6.65 -5.42 -8.63
C ALA A 12 -5.56 -4.38 -8.35
N THR A 13 -5.26 -4.10 -7.08
CA THR A 13 -4.40 -2.99 -6.65
C THR A 13 -3.45 -3.43 -5.54
N ILE A 14 -2.18 -3.02 -5.63
CA ILE A 14 -1.19 -3.15 -4.55
C ILE A 14 -0.87 -1.77 -4.01
N ALA A 15 -0.83 -1.62 -2.69
CA ALA A 15 -0.49 -0.38 -2.00
C ALA A 15 0.90 -0.45 -1.35
N VAL A 16 1.68 0.62 -1.47
CA VAL A 16 3.00 0.76 -0.82
C VAL A 16 3.08 2.09 -0.09
N PHE A 17 3.34 2.06 1.22
CA PHE A 17 3.38 3.27 2.04
C PHE A 17 4.11 3.10 3.38
N ASP A 18 4.29 4.21 4.08
CA ASP A 18 4.62 4.25 5.51
C ASP A 18 3.35 4.56 6.32
N LEU A 19 3.02 3.72 7.31
CA LEU A 19 1.80 3.90 8.11
C LEU A 19 1.80 5.26 8.82
N ALA A 20 2.96 5.81 9.19
CA ALA A 20 3.05 7.12 9.83
C ALA A 20 2.50 8.26 8.95
N VAL A 21 2.52 8.10 7.62
CA VAL A 21 2.09 9.12 6.67
C VAL A 21 0.59 9.03 6.40
N ILE A 22 0.07 7.81 6.23
CA ILE A 22 -1.36 7.62 5.91
C ILE A 22 -2.26 7.51 7.15
N ARG A 23 -1.72 7.50 8.36
CA ARG A 23 -2.50 7.40 9.62
C ARG A 23 -3.64 8.42 9.74
N ARG A 24 -3.48 9.62 9.17
CA ARG A 24 -4.55 10.64 9.15
C ARG A 24 -5.80 10.21 8.38
N ARG A 25 -5.66 9.25 7.46
CA ARG A 25 -6.73 8.75 6.59
C ARG A 25 -7.68 7.77 7.28
N ILE A 26 -7.37 7.32 8.51
CA ILE A 26 -8.26 6.46 9.31
C ILE A 26 -9.67 7.06 9.45
N TYR A 27 -9.75 8.38 9.64
CA TYR A 27 -11.03 9.10 9.82
C TYR A 27 -11.76 9.45 8.51
N TYR A 28 -11.20 9.08 7.35
CA TYR A 28 -11.81 9.34 6.05
C TYR A 28 -12.82 8.24 5.73
N ALA A 29 -13.60 8.39 4.66
CA ALA A 29 -14.45 7.30 4.19
C ALA A 29 -13.59 6.06 3.84
N PRO A 30 -14.11 4.83 4.02
CA PRO A 30 -13.46 3.66 3.43
C PRO A 30 -13.37 3.86 1.92
N ASP A 31 -12.36 3.26 1.29
CA ASP A 31 -12.10 3.41 -0.15
C ASP A 31 -11.95 4.86 -0.62
N TRP A 32 -11.52 5.79 0.24
CA TRP A 32 -11.26 7.20 -0.16
C TRP A 32 -10.30 7.30 -1.35
N TRP A 33 -9.41 6.32 -1.49
CA TRP A 33 -8.44 6.21 -2.59
C TRP A 33 -9.07 5.82 -3.93
N SER A 34 -10.34 5.38 -3.96
CA SER A 34 -11.11 5.24 -5.22
C SER A 34 -11.47 6.58 -5.86
N LEU A 35 -11.34 7.69 -5.10
CA LEU A 35 -11.50 9.03 -5.63
C LEU A 35 -10.18 9.48 -6.25
N ILE A 36 -10.13 9.53 -7.58
CA ILE A 36 -8.95 9.93 -8.39
C ILE A 36 -8.24 11.17 -7.83
N LYS A 37 -9.01 12.16 -7.36
CA LYS A 37 -8.44 13.39 -6.80
C LYS A 37 -7.58 13.13 -5.55
N ASP A 38 -8.07 12.29 -4.64
CA ASP A 38 -7.38 12.03 -3.38
C ASP A 38 -6.22 11.05 -3.59
N GLU A 39 -6.41 10.06 -4.47
CA GLU A 39 -5.36 9.14 -4.93
C GLU A 39 -4.16 9.91 -5.52
N VAL A 40 -4.41 10.74 -6.53
CA VAL A 40 -3.36 11.52 -7.22
C VAL A 40 -2.68 12.48 -6.26
N GLN A 41 -3.42 13.10 -5.34
CA GLN A 41 -2.82 14.01 -4.35
C GLN A 41 -1.84 13.28 -3.43
N GLU A 42 -2.24 12.14 -2.88
CA GLU A 42 -1.38 11.38 -1.95
C GLU A 42 -0.16 10.74 -2.66
N ILE A 43 -0.33 10.32 -3.91
CA ILE A 43 0.79 9.87 -4.75
C ILE A 43 1.77 11.01 -5.00
N ASN A 44 1.28 12.21 -5.37
CA ASN A 44 2.13 13.37 -5.65
C ASN A 44 2.86 13.90 -4.41
N ASP A 45 2.22 13.82 -3.24
CA ASP A 45 2.83 14.17 -1.96
C ASP A 45 3.89 13.14 -1.51
N GLY A 46 3.92 11.96 -2.15
CA GLY A 46 4.83 10.87 -1.86
C GLY A 46 4.45 10.05 -0.63
N ASN A 47 3.15 10.02 -0.32
CA ASN A 47 2.64 9.40 0.90
C ASN A 47 2.29 7.92 0.73
N ILE A 48 1.85 7.54 -0.46
CA ILE A 48 1.44 6.19 -0.83
C ILE A 48 1.55 6.01 -2.33
N ALA A 49 1.87 4.80 -2.77
CA ALA A 49 1.73 4.39 -4.16
C ALA A 49 0.62 3.35 -4.29
N PHE A 50 -0.26 3.54 -5.28
CA PHE A 50 -1.19 2.52 -5.74
C PHE A 50 -0.71 1.97 -7.08
N LEU A 51 -0.53 0.65 -7.15
CA LEU A 51 -0.06 -0.06 -8.32
C LEU A 51 -1.20 -0.94 -8.84
N GLY A 52 -1.84 -0.51 -9.92
CA GLY A 52 -2.86 -1.30 -10.60
C GLY A 52 -2.23 -2.52 -11.29
N VAL A 53 -2.63 -3.72 -10.87
CA VAL A 53 -2.16 -5.00 -11.43
C VAL A 53 -3.13 -5.59 -12.48
N GLY A 54 -4.27 -4.92 -12.68
CA GLY A 54 -5.18 -5.13 -13.82
C GLY A 54 -6.31 -6.13 -13.59
N GLN A 55 -6.14 -7.11 -12.70
CA GLN A 55 -7.21 -8.04 -12.30
C GLN A 55 -7.06 -8.49 -10.84
N ASP A 56 -8.12 -9.04 -10.26
CA ASP A 56 -8.07 -9.64 -8.92
C ASP A 56 -7.24 -10.92 -8.93
N GLY A 57 -6.69 -11.27 -7.77
CA GLY A 57 -5.96 -12.53 -7.58
C GLY A 57 -4.71 -12.39 -6.73
N SER A 58 -3.85 -13.40 -6.83
CA SER A 58 -2.62 -13.48 -6.04
C SER A 58 -1.40 -13.12 -6.88
N TYR A 59 -0.60 -12.21 -6.34
CA TYR A 59 0.58 -11.64 -6.96
C TYR A 59 1.81 -11.88 -6.10
N ARG A 60 2.92 -12.12 -6.78
CA ARG A 60 4.22 -12.39 -6.17
C ARG A 60 5.05 -11.12 -6.16
N VAL A 61 5.40 -10.66 -4.96
CA VAL A 61 6.25 -9.48 -4.77
C VAL A 61 7.68 -9.96 -4.49
N ILE A 62 8.63 -9.44 -5.26
CA ILE A 62 10.04 -9.75 -5.14
C ILE A 62 10.79 -8.45 -4.89
N ILE A 63 11.40 -8.33 -3.72
CA ILE A 63 12.26 -7.21 -3.36
C ILE A 63 13.69 -7.55 -3.79
N VAL A 64 14.24 -6.70 -4.64
CA VAL A 64 15.57 -6.83 -5.25
C VAL A 64 16.39 -5.59 -4.96
N GLU A 65 17.72 -5.73 -5.01
CA GLU A 65 18.65 -4.60 -4.85
C GLU A 65 18.72 -3.71 -6.09
N ASP A 66 18.47 -4.27 -7.27
CA ASP A 66 18.53 -3.56 -8.55
C ASP A 66 17.45 -4.10 -9.52
N ILE A 67 16.81 -3.19 -10.26
CA ILE A 67 15.77 -3.48 -11.25
C ILE A 67 16.41 -3.37 -12.63
N THR A 68 16.60 -4.50 -13.31
CA THR A 68 17.44 -4.59 -14.52
C THR A 68 16.71 -4.34 -15.84
N ASP A 69 15.38 -4.28 -15.86
CA ASP A 69 14.58 -4.05 -17.07
C ASP A 69 13.25 -3.35 -16.73
N GLY A 70 12.78 -2.47 -17.63
CA GLY A 70 11.49 -1.78 -17.54
C GLY A 70 11.17 -1.16 -16.17
N PHE A 71 11.78 -0.01 -15.84
CA PHE A 71 11.50 0.66 -14.57
C PHE A 71 10.76 1.99 -14.74
N GLY A 72 9.85 2.24 -13.80
CA GLY A 72 9.37 3.56 -13.44
C GLY A 72 9.84 3.87 -12.02
N ALA A 73 10.08 5.14 -11.72
CA ALA A 73 10.41 5.58 -10.37
C ALA A 73 9.22 6.33 -9.77
N LEU A 74 8.91 6.03 -8.50
CA LEU A 74 7.91 6.73 -7.71
C LEU A 74 8.61 7.46 -6.57
N TYR A 75 8.10 8.63 -6.22
CA TYR A 75 8.56 9.38 -5.07
C TYR A 75 7.76 8.91 -3.84
N LEU A 76 8.42 8.30 -2.86
CA LEU A 76 7.79 7.83 -1.62
C LEU A 76 8.64 8.21 -0.40
N GLY A 77 7.99 8.75 0.62
CA GLY A 77 8.58 9.08 1.91
C GLY A 77 8.29 8.02 2.97
N PHE A 78 9.33 7.58 3.68
CA PHE A 78 9.24 6.63 4.78
C PHE A 78 9.77 7.22 6.10
N PRO A 79 9.09 8.22 6.69
CA PRO A 79 9.57 8.93 7.87
C PRO A 79 9.75 8.04 9.11
N SER A 80 9.03 6.92 9.23
CA SER A 80 9.22 5.93 10.31
C SER A 80 10.32 4.92 9.99
N GLY A 81 10.78 4.87 8.74
CA GLY A 81 11.71 3.85 8.23
C GLY A 81 11.07 2.49 7.97
N GLN A 82 9.75 2.35 8.12
CA GLN A 82 9.02 1.10 7.88
C GLN A 82 8.25 1.17 6.56
N VAL A 83 8.38 0.12 5.77
CA VAL A 83 7.67 -0.04 4.49
C VAL A 83 6.56 -1.06 4.67
N PHE A 84 5.34 -0.65 4.36
CA PHE A 84 4.20 -1.56 4.21
C PHE A 84 3.95 -1.81 2.73
N ILE A 85 3.67 -3.07 2.38
CA ILE A 85 3.29 -3.53 1.04
C ILE A 85 2.11 -4.48 1.24
N GLY A 86 0.95 -4.15 0.68
CA GLY A 86 -0.28 -4.91 0.86
C GLY A 86 -1.26 -4.73 -0.29
N ALA A 87 -2.46 -5.30 -0.16
CA ALA A 87 -3.52 -5.11 -1.12
C ALA A 87 -4.08 -3.68 -1.04
N GLY A 88 -4.72 -3.19 -2.11
CA GLY A 88 -5.32 -1.85 -2.13
C GLY A 88 -6.35 -1.66 -1.01
N GLU A 89 -7.17 -2.69 -0.79
CA GLU A 89 -8.17 -2.76 0.27
C GLU A 89 -7.61 -2.80 1.70
N ASP A 90 -6.31 -3.05 1.88
CA ASP A 90 -5.65 -2.95 3.20
C ASP A 90 -5.36 -1.48 3.58
N THR A 91 -5.61 -0.53 2.69
CA THR A 91 -5.40 0.90 2.93
C THR A 91 -6.42 1.42 3.94
N VAL A 92 -5.94 2.07 4.99
CA VAL A 92 -6.78 2.56 6.10
C VAL A 92 -7.87 3.55 5.66
N GLY A 93 -9.07 3.40 6.24
CA GLY A 93 -10.19 4.33 6.06
C GLY A 93 -11.48 3.80 6.70
N GLY A 94 -12.39 4.69 7.05
CA GLY A 94 -13.74 4.35 7.55
C GLY A 94 -13.80 4.07 9.05
N ASP A 95 -12.93 4.68 9.85
CA ASP A 95 -12.71 4.37 11.28
C ASP A 95 -12.36 2.89 11.57
N PHE A 96 -12.17 2.10 10.52
CA PHE A 96 -11.72 0.73 10.58
C PHE A 96 -10.39 0.63 9.83
N ILE A 97 -9.35 0.36 10.62
CA ILE A 97 -8.18 -0.49 10.34
C ILE A 97 -7.11 -0.02 11.34
N LEU A 98 -7.32 -0.42 12.60
CA LEU A 98 -6.31 -0.59 13.65
C LEU A 98 -6.70 -1.76 14.58
N LEU A 99 -7.53 -2.70 14.12
CA LEU A 99 -7.87 -3.92 14.88
C LEU A 99 -7.26 -5.19 14.26
N GLN A 100 -6.11 -5.04 13.59
CA GLN A 100 -5.18 -6.15 13.36
C GLN A 100 -3.83 -5.87 14.07
N GLU A 101 -3.84 -5.11 15.18
CA GLU A 101 -2.83 -5.37 16.21
C GLU A 101 -3.09 -6.79 16.72
N CYS A 102 -2.14 -7.68 16.47
CA CYS A 102 -1.90 -8.94 17.18
C CYS A 102 -3.10 -9.47 17.98
N LYS A 103 -3.96 -10.26 17.32
CA LYS A 103 -4.54 -11.40 18.04
C LYS A 103 -3.43 -12.43 18.24
N ASP A 104 -2.60 -12.17 19.24
CA ASP A 104 -2.08 -13.24 20.08
C ASP A 104 -3.30 -13.88 20.76
N GLU A 105 -3.85 -14.93 20.17
CA GLU A 105 -4.74 -15.85 20.86
C GLU A 105 -4.09 -17.24 20.83
N SER A 106 -3.31 -17.47 21.91
CA SER A 106 -3.09 -18.72 22.67
C SER A 106 -2.96 -20.06 21.95
#